data_AF-A0A6J5UPJ7-F1
#
_entry.id   AF-A0A6J5UPJ7-F1
#
_cell.length_a   1.000
_cell.length_b   1.000
_cell.length_c   1.000
_cell.angle_alpha   90.00
_cell.angle_beta   90.00
_cell.angle_gamma   90.00
#
_symmetry.space_group_name_H-M   'P 1'
#
loop_
_entity.id
_entity.type
_entity.pdbx_description
1 polymer ?
#
loop_
_entity_poly.entity_id
_entity_poly.type
_entity_poly.pdbx_seq_one_letter_code
_entity_poly.pdbx_strand_id
1 'polypeptide(L)'
;MRETLTKYRVFEKPHSNPLLSFLVTGLLSYEGDKWVKHRRIINPAFHIDKVKDMLPAFHAACENMLSKWETHFSSKETCELDVWPYLCAFSGDAISPAAFGSNFEEGERFFKLQKEQGALTCEVLNSVYIPMLRFLPTKMNRSMKQISTEMAICLRGIINKREKAMRAGEATEDDLLGILLKSNFSEIQEHGDDKDVGMSIEEVIEECKVFT
;
A
#
# COMPACT_ATOMS: atom_id res chain seq x y z
N MET A 1 -3.91 -12.66 25.38
CA MET A 1 -3.97 -11.67 24.29
C MET A 1 -2.96 -10.52 24.44
N ARG A 2 -2.86 -9.81 25.58
CA ARG A 2 -1.88 -8.71 25.69
C ARG A 2 -0.44 -9.20 25.50
N GLU A 3 -0.04 -10.27 26.17
CA GLU A 3 1.33 -10.80 26.04
C GLU A 3 1.66 -11.34 24.65
N THR A 4 0.67 -11.89 23.94
CA THR A 4 0.85 -12.41 22.58
C THR A 4 1.06 -11.28 21.57
N LEU A 5 0.42 -10.13 21.79
CA LEU A 5 0.54 -8.96 20.91
C LEU A 5 1.80 -8.13 21.19
N THR A 6 2.39 -8.21 22.39
CA THR A 6 3.60 -7.44 22.75
C THR A 6 4.90 -8.22 22.55
N LYS A 7 4.89 -9.55 22.68
CA LYS A 7 6.09 -10.41 22.51
C LYS A 7 6.24 -10.89 21.05
N TYR A 8 6.33 -9.97 20.09
CA TYR A 8 6.42 -10.28 18.65
C TYR A 8 7.66 -11.09 18.25
N ARG A 9 8.70 -11.17 19.11
CA ARG A 9 9.86 -12.06 18.92
C ARG A 9 9.59 -13.53 19.31
N VAL A 10 8.52 -13.77 20.06
CA VAL A 10 8.13 -15.09 20.58
C VAL A 10 6.92 -15.65 19.85
N PHE A 11 6.02 -14.76 19.43
CA PHE A 11 4.81 -15.12 18.68
C PHE A 11 4.90 -14.57 17.26
N GLU A 12 5.20 -15.46 16.32
CA GLU A 12 5.21 -15.18 14.88
C GLU A 12 3.77 -15.16 14.31
N LYS A 13 3.57 -14.48 13.18
CA LYS A 13 2.30 -14.55 12.43
C LYS A 13 2.01 -15.99 12.04
N PRO A 14 0.73 -16.41 12.06
CA PRO A 14 0.35 -17.74 11.64
C PRO A 14 0.76 -17.97 10.18
N HIS A 15 1.24 -19.18 9.89
CA HIS A 15 1.59 -19.59 8.53
C HIS A 15 0.36 -19.48 7.63
N SER A 16 0.38 -18.50 6.73
CA SER A 16 -0.69 -18.25 5.78
C SER A 16 -0.58 -19.16 4.55
N ASN A 17 -1.65 -19.24 3.75
CA ASN A 17 -1.60 -19.84 2.42
C ASN A 17 -0.38 -19.28 1.64
N PRO A 18 0.56 -20.11 1.15
CA PRO A 18 1.73 -19.64 0.41
C PRO A 18 1.44 -18.85 -0.87
N LEU A 19 0.20 -18.83 -1.37
CA LEU A 19 -0.20 -17.91 -2.43
C LEU A 19 -0.36 -16.48 -1.91
N LEU A 20 -0.70 -16.29 -0.63
CA LEU A 20 -0.79 -14.97 -0.01
C LEU A 20 0.57 -14.30 0.08
N SER A 21 1.68 -15.02 0.20
CA SER A 21 3.01 -14.39 0.20
C SER A 21 3.39 -13.77 -1.14
N PHE A 22 2.68 -14.10 -2.24
CA PHE A 22 2.84 -13.43 -3.53
C PHE A 22 1.99 -12.15 -3.64
N LEU A 23 0.95 -12.04 -2.82
CA LEU A 23 -0.04 -10.97 -2.85
C LEU A 23 0.22 -9.92 -1.77
N VAL A 24 0.64 -10.37 -0.60
CA VAL A 24 0.88 -9.56 0.59
C VAL A 24 2.38 -9.56 0.88
N THR A 25 3.00 -8.40 0.70
CA THR A 25 4.43 -8.15 0.91
C THR A 25 4.64 -7.05 1.97
N GLY A 26 5.90 -6.67 2.23
CA GLY A 26 6.19 -5.56 3.13
C GLY A 26 5.88 -5.87 4.60
N LEU A 27 5.53 -4.85 5.37
CA LEU A 27 5.31 -4.92 6.81
C LEU A 27 4.25 -5.97 7.23
N LEU A 28 3.28 -6.25 6.35
CA LEU A 28 2.25 -7.25 6.57
C LEU A 28 2.83 -8.68 6.59
N SER A 29 3.90 -8.96 5.85
CA SER A 29 4.51 -10.31 5.78
C SER A 29 5.84 -10.44 6.54
N TYR A 30 6.55 -9.35 6.79
CA TYR A 30 7.85 -9.41 7.50
C TYR A 30 7.71 -9.71 8.99
N GLU A 31 8.78 -10.30 9.54
CA GLU A 31 8.94 -10.69 10.94
C GLU A 31 10.30 -10.27 11.49
N GLY A 32 10.45 -10.36 12.81
CA GLY A 32 11.75 -10.19 13.49
C GLY A 32 12.40 -8.83 13.22
N ASP A 33 13.72 -8.83 13.05
CA ASP A 33 14.51 -7.60 12.89
C ASP A 33 14.18 -6.87 11.58
N LYS A 34 13.78 -7.58 10.52
CA LYS A 34 13.31 -6.96 9.28
C LYS A 34 12.04 -6.16 9.48
N TRP A 35 11.07 -6.72 10.20
CA TRP A 35 9.85 -5.99 10.57
C TRP A 35 10.14 -4.76 11.43
N VAL A 36 11.05 -4.89 12.41
CA VAL A 36 11.45 -3.76 13.28
C VAL A 36 12.06 -2.63 12.45
N LYS A 37 12.98 -2.96 11.53
CA LYS A 37 13.63 -2.01 10.63
C LYS A 37 12.60 -1.25 9.80
N HIS A 38 11.74 -1.97 9.08
CA HIS A 38 10.76 -1.37 8.19
C HIS A 38 9.75 -0.51 8.97
N ARG A 39 9.27 -1.00 10.11
CA ARG A 39 8.35 -0.22 10.97
C ARG A 39 8.99 1.07 11.48
N ARG A 40 10.26 1.04 11.85
CA ARG A 40 11.00 2.23 12.30
C ARG A 40 11.04 3.28 11.19
N ILE A 41 11.36 2.88 9.97
CA ILE A 41 11.51 3.82 8.83
C ILE A 41 10.15 4.36 8.35
N ILE A 42 9.08 3.56 8.42
CA ILE A 42 7.74 3.95 7.96
C ILE A 42 6.98 4.79 9.00
N ASN A 43 7.19 4.54 10.30
CA ASN A 43 6.43 5.19 11.39
C ASN A 43 6.34 6.73 11.32
N PRO A 44 7.37 7.48 10.90
CA PRO A 44 7.29 8.95 10.78
C PRO A 44 6.15 9.43 9.88
N ALA A 45 5.78 8.65 8.86
CA ALA A 45 4.68 8.96 7.95
C ALA A 45 3.30 8.90 8.64
N PHE A 46 3.21 8.18 9.77
CA PHE A 46 1.99 7.99 10.55
C PHE A 46 1.99 8.77 11.87
N HIS A 47 2.91 9.73 12.04
CA HIS A 47 2.84 10.70 13.14
C HIS A 47 1.65 11.65 12.95
N ILE A 48 1.05 12.08 14.06
CA ILE A 48 -0.20 12.85 14.04
C ILE A 48 -0.13 14.11 13.17
N ASP A 49 1.01 14.78 13.14
CA ASP A 49 1.18 16.00 12.35
C ASP A 49 1.19 15.70 10.85
N LYS A 50 1.78 14.57 10.44
CA LYS A 50 1.77 14.10 9.05
C LYS A 50 0.43 13.53 8.61
N VAL A 51 -0.28 12.85 9.52
CA VAL A 51 -1.64 12.38 9.26
C VAL A 51 -2.60 13.55 9.06
N LYS A 52 -2.43 14.67 9.77
CA LYS A 52 -3.23 15.89 9.56
C LYS A 52 -3.06 16.45 8.15
N ASP A 53 -1.85 16.37 7.59
CA ASP A 53 -1.56 16.85 6.23
C ASP A 53 -2.33 16.05 5.16
N MET A 54 -2.76 14.83 5.47
CA MET A 54 -3.57 13.98 4.58
C MET A 54 -5.08 14.27 4.65
N LEU A 55 -5.56 14.94 5.69
CA LEU A 55 -7.00 15.22 5.89
C LEU A 55 -7.69 15.87 4.69
N PRO A 56 -7.09 16.83 3.95
CA PRO A 56 -7.70 17.39 2.76
C PRO A 56 -8.03 16.35 1.69
N ALA A 57 -7.18 15.33 1.51
CA ALA A 57 -7.43 14.24 0.57
C ALA A 57 -8.65 13.40 0.98
N PHE A 58 -8.75 13.04 2.27
CA PHE A 58 -9.91 12.33 2.81
C PHE A 58 -11.20 13.14 2.68
N HIS A 59 -11.14 14.45 2.94
CA HIS A 59 -12.28 15.34 2.80
C HIS A 59 -12.76 15.41 1.35
N ALA A 60 -11.85 15.65 0.41
CA ALA A 60 -12.17 15.71 -1.02
C ALA A 60 -12.76 14.38 -1.54
N ALA A 61 -12.21 13.24 -1.10
CA ALA A 61 -12.77 11.92 -1.44
C ALA A 61 -14.19 11.74 -0.90
N CYS A 62 -14.46 12.22 0.33
CA CYS A 62 -15.78 12.17 0.94
C CYS A 62 -16.79 13.04 0.19
N GLU A 63 -16.43 14.30 -0.12
CA GLU A 63 -17.28 15.21 -0.89
C GLU A 63 -17.61 14.65 -2.27
N ASN A 64 -16.63 14.06 -2.96
CA ASN A 64 -16.84 13.44 -4.27
C ASN A 64 -17.83 12.26 -4.19
N MET A 65 -17.70 11.41 -3.18
CA MET A 65 -18.64 10.30 -2.95
C MET A 65 -20.06 10.82 -2.69
N LEU A 66 -20.21 11.81 -1.81
CA LEU A 66 -21.51 12.41 -1.48
C LEU A 66 -22.14 13.11 -2.69
N SER A 67 -21.36 13.85 -3.47
CA SER A 67 -21.82 14.51 -4.71
C SER A 67 -22.35 13.50 -5.74
N LYS A 68 -21.69 12.34 -5.87
CA LYS A 68 -22.18 11.23 -6.71
C LYS A 68 -23.52 10.71 -6.20
N TRP A 69 -23.69 10.55 -4.88
CA TRP A 69 -24.96 10.10 -4.29
C TRP A 69 -26.07 11.12 -4.53
N GLU A 70 -25.81 12.41 -4.27
CA GLU A 70 -26.76 13.47 -4.53
C GLU A 70 -27.22 13.45 -6.00
N THR A 71 -26.29 13.37 -6.94
CA THR A 71 -26.60 13.33 -8.37
C THR A 71 -27.44 12.10 -8.75
N HIS A 72 -27.13 10.92 -8.20
CA HIS A 72 -27.86 9.69 -8.49
C HIS A 72 -29.25 9.62 -7.84
N PHE A 73 -29.47 10.29 -6.71
CA PHE A 73 -30.69 10.18 -5.90
C PHE A 73 -31.52 11.46 -5.80
N SER A 74 -31.14 12.55 -6.49
CA SER A 74 -31.81 13.86 -6.48
C SER A 74 -33.33 13.84 -6.77
N SER A 75 -33.86 12.75 -7.34
CA SER A 75 -35.26 12.65 -7.79
C SER A 75 -36.15 11.69 -6.99
N LYS A 76 -35.65 11.05 -5.92
CA LYS A 76 -36.43 10.07 -5.13
C LYS A 76 -36.51 10.49 -3.65
N GLU A 77 -37.71 10.47 -3.06
CA GLU A 77 -37.93 10.73 -1.62
C GLU A 77 -37.27 9.67 -0.72
N THR A 78 -37.20 8.41 -1.18
CA THR A 78 -36.49 7.31 -0.52
C THR A 78 -35.84 6.40 -1.56
N CYS A 79 -34.63 5.89 -1.27
CA CYS A 79 -33.92 4.96 -2.14
C CYS A 79 -33.09 3.98 -1.32
N GLU A 80 -33.08 2.71 -1.73
CA GLU A 80 -32.12 1.72 -1.24
C GLU A 80 -30.81 1.87 -2.03
N LEU A 81 -29.67 1.84 -1.33
CA LEU A 81 -28.35 2.06 -1.91
C LEU A 81 -27.39 0.96 -1.44
N ASP A 82 -26.81 0.23 -2.38
CA ASP A 82 -25.62 -0.57 -2.11
C ASP A 82 -24.41 0.35 -1.95
N VAL A 83 -23.98 0.54 -0.69
CA VAL A 83 -22.85 1.41 -0.34
C VAL A 83 -21.49 0.76 -0.61
N TRP A 84 -21.42 -0.57 -0.79
CA TRP A 84 -20.15 -1.28 -0.88
C TRP A 84 -19.24 -0.80 -2.03
N PRO A 85 -19.73 -0.61 -3.27
CA PRO A 85 -18.91 -0.10 -4.36
C PRO A 85 -18.35 1.31 -4.10
N TYR A 86 -19.11 2.15 -3.38
CA TYR A 86 -18.71 3.51 -3.03
C TYR A 86 -17.65 3.53 -1.95
N LEU A 87 -17.78 2.69 -0.92
CA LEU A 87 -16.74 2.53 0.11
C LEU A 87 -15.43 2.02 -0.47
N CYS A 88 -15.49 1.01 -1.35
CA CYS A 88 -14.30 0.49 -2.03
C CYS A 88 -13.64 1.56 -2.93
N ALA A 89 -14.41 2.41 -3.60
CA ALA A 89 -13.87 3.50 -4.39
C ALA A 89 -13.29 4.62 -3.51
N PHE A 90 -13.99 4.97 -2.43
CA PHE A 90 -13.59 6.01 -1.48
C PHE A 90 -12.20 5.76 -0.89
N SER A 91 -11.89 4.53 -0.46
CA SER A 91 -10.55 4.21 0.07
C SER A 91 -9.46 4.51 -0.96
N GLY A 92 -9.66 4.14 -2.23
CA GLY A 92 -8.74 4.47 -3.30
C GLY A 92 -8.64 5.98 -3.55
N ASP A 93 -9.78 6.67 -3.65
CA ASP A 93 -9.85 8.11 -3.88
C ASP A 93 -9.21 8.93 -2.74
N ALA A 94 -9.23 8.42 -1.50
CA ALA A 94 -8.62 9.06 -0.34
C ALA A 94 -7.12 8.76 -0.21
N ILE A 95 -6.72 7.50 -0.43
CA ILE A 95 -5.34 7.06 -0.22
C ILE A 95 -4.46 7.40 -1.40
N SER A 96 -4.97 7.45 -2.64
CA SER A 96 -4.16 7.82 -3.80
C SER A 96 -3.49 9.18 -3.64
N PRO A 97 -4.22 10.25 -3.33
CA PRO A 97 -3.61 11.56 -3.13
C PRO A 97 -2.84 11.65 -1.81
N ALA A 98 -3.26 10.95 -0.75
CA ALA A 98 -2.54 10.93 0.52
C ALA A 98 -1.19 10.18 0.45
N ALA A 99 -1.10 9.16 -0.40
CA ALA A 99 0.09 8.31 -0.52
C ALA A 99 1.07 8.77 -1.61
N PHE A 100 0.55 9.30 -2.71
CA PHE A 100 1.34 9.66 -3.89
C PHE A 100 1.20 11.14 -4.31
N GLY A 101 0.50 11.96 -3.53
CA GLY A 101 0.42 13.40 -3.73
C GLY A 101 -0.10 13.79 -5.12
N SER A 102 0.59 14.74 -5.77
CA SER A 102 0.19 15.24 -7.09
C SER A 102 0.38 14.22 -8.23
N ASN A 103 1.13 13.13 -7.98
CA ASN A 103 1.34 12.04 -8.92
C ASN A 103 0.20 11.00 -8.89
N PHE A 104 -0.95 11.27 -8.26
CA PHE A 104 -2.04 10.28 -8.20
C PHE A 104 -2.53 9.85 -9.60
N GLU A 105 -2.46 10.72 -10.62
CA GLU A 105 -2.75 10.35 -12.01
C GLU A 105 -1.76 9.28 -12.54
N GLU A 106 -0.46 9.39 -12.20
CA GLU A 106 0.54 8.36 -12.50
C GLU A 106 0.27 7.07 -11.69
N GLY A 107 -0.38 7.20 -10.52
CA GLY A 107 -0.80 6.12 -9.64
C GLY A 107 -2.11 5.42 -10.03
N GLU A 108 -2.94 5.99 -10.91
CA GLU A 108 -4.27 5.44 -11.25
C GLU A 108 -4.19 3.98 -11.72
N ARG A 109 -3.18 3.68 -12.56
CA ARG A 109 -2.91 2.32 -13.03
C ARG A 109 -2.59 1.37 -11.87
N PHE A 110 -1.81 1.83 -10.90
CA PHE A 110 -1.45 1.05 -9.71
C PHE A 110 -2.69 0.74 -8.86
N PHE A 111 -3.56 1.72 -8.59
CA PHE A 111 -4.78 1.49 -7.80
C PHE A 111 -5.78 0.56 -8.47
N LYS A 112 -5.90 0.63 -9.80
CA LYS A 112 -6.70 -0.34 -10.55
C LYS A 112 -6.18 -1.77 -10.37
N LEU A 113 -4.86 -1.95 -10.47
CA LEU A 113 -4.21 -3.24 -10.27
C LEU A 113 -4.32 -3.71 -8.81
N GLN A 114 -4.25 -2.80 -7.84
CA GLN A 114 -4.43 -3.10 -6.42
C GLN A 114 -5.86 -3.60 -6.12
N LYS A 115 -6.88 -3.03 -6.77
CA LYS A 115 -8.26 -3.53 -6.68
C LYS A 115 -8.39 -4.96 -7.23
N GLU A 116 -7.77 -5.25 -8.38
CA GLU A 116 -7.73 -6.59 -8.96
C GLU A 116 -6.98 -7.58 -8.04
N GLN A 117 -5.87 -7.14 -7.43
CA GLN A 117 -5.11 -7.91 -6.46
C GLN A 117 -5.93 -8.21 -5.19
N GLY A 118 -6.70 -7.24 -4.68
CA GLY A 118 -7.58 -7.42 -3.54
C GLY A 118 -8.66 -8.47 -3.78
N ALA A 119 -9.28 -8.47 -4.97
CA ALA A 119 -10.25 -9.49 -5.37
C ALA A 119 -9.64 -10.90 -5.39
N LEU A 120 -8.44 -11.05 -5.96
CA LEU A 120 -7.71 -12.32 -5.95
C LEU A 120 -7.31 -12.75 -4.54
N THR A 121 -6.93 -11.80 -3.68
CA THR A 121 -6.60 -12.06 -2.27
C THR A 121 -7.81 -12.63 -1.52
N CYS A 122 -9.00 -12.06 -1.73
CA CYS A 122 -10.24 -12.58 -1.17
C CYS A 122 -10.57 -14.00 -1.68
N GLU A 123 -10.35 -14.27 -2.97
CA GLU A 123 -10.54 -15.63 -3.52
C GLU A 123 -9.58 -16.63 -2.88
N VAL A 124 -8.29 -16.27 -2.75
CA VAL A 124 -7.27 -17.11 -2.11
C VAL A 124 -7.56 -17.35 -0.64
N LEU A 125 -8.01 -16.33 0.10
CA LEU A 125 -8.39 -16.45 1.52
C LEU A 125 -9.58 -17.39 1.74
N ASN A 126 -10.53 -17.40 0.81
CA ASN A 126 -11.70 -18.27 0.85
C ASN A 126 -11.46 -19.66 0.26
N SER A 127 -10.26 -19.93 -0.27
CA SER A 127 -9.90 -21.19 -0.93
C SER A 127 -9.13 -22.14 -0.02
N VAL A 128 -9.31 -23.45 -0.23
CA VAL A 128 -8.45 -24.46 0.40
C VAL A 128 -7.11 -24.51 -0.33
N TYR A 129 -6.03 -24.29 0.40
CA TYR A 129 -4.69 -24.37 -0.16
C TYR A 129 -4.33 -25.80 -0.59
N ILE A 130 -3.98 -25.97 -1.87
CA ILE A 130 -3.45 -27.22 -2.40
C ILE A 130 -1.96 -26.99 -2.77
N PRO A 131 -1.00 -27.62 -2.07
CA PRO A 131 0.43 -27.33 -2.21
C PRO A 131 0.98 -27.38 -3.64
N MET A 132 0.50 -28.30 -4.47
CA MET A 132 0.98 -28.45 -5.85
C MET A 132 0.47 -27.36 -6.79
N LEU A 133 -0.70 -26.76 -6.54
CA LEU A 133 -1.32 -25.81 -7.45
C LEU A 133 -0.53 -24.51 -7.58
N ARG A 134 0.32 -24.15 -6.61
CA ARG A 134 1.13 -22.91 -6.67
C ARG A 134 2.15 -22.90 -7.81
N PHE A 135 2.61 -24.07 -8.25
CA PHE A 135 3.60 -24.19 -9.31
C PHE A 135 2.97 -24.40 -10.69
N LEU A 136 1.66 -24.68 -10.74
CA LEU A 136 0.96 -24.86 -11.99
C LEU A 136 0.60 -23.50 -12.60
N PRO A 137 0.66 -23.37 -13.94
CA PRO A 137 0.37 -22.12 -14.62
C PRO A 137 -1.15 -21.92 -14.77
N THR A 138 -1.89 -21.94 -13.65
CA THR A 138 -3.34 -21.69 -13.59
C THR A 138 -3.66 -20.25 -13.99
N LYS A 139 -4.91 -19.98 -14.37
CA LYS A 139 -5.38 -18.61 -14.67
C LYS A 139 -5.10 -17.67 -13.50
N MET A 140 -5.44 -18.09 -12.28
CA MET A 140 -5.21 -17.32 -11.06
C MET A 140 -3.72 -17.01 -10.85
N ASN A 141 -2.83 -18.01 -10.92
CA ASN A 141 -1.39 -17.79 -10.71
C ASN A 141 -0.78 -16.86 -11.77
N ARG A 142 -1.20 -17.00 -13.04
CA ARG A 142 -0.77 -16.10 -14.12
C ARG A 142 -1.23 -14.66 -13.87
N SER A 143 -2.50 -14.48 -13.52
CA SER A 143 -3.07 -13.16 -13.19
C SER A 143 -2.36 -12.52 -11.99
N MET A 144 -2.16 -13.25 -10.89
CA MET A 144 -1.44 -12.74 -9.72
C MET A 144 -0.02 -12.29 -10.07
N LYS A 145 0.71 -13.11 -10.84
CA LYS A 145 2.08 -12.78 -11.26
C LYS A 145 2.12 -11.54 -12.17
N GLN A 146 1.20 -11.45 -13.12
CA GLN A 146 1.10 -10.31 -14.03
C GLN A 146 0.79 -9.03 -13.25
N ILE A 147 -0.25 -9.04 -12.41
CA ILE A 147 -0.64 -7.89 -11.59
C ILE A 147 0.53 -7.43 -10.70
N SER A 148 1.18 -8.36 -9.99
CA SER A 148 2.30 -8.03 -9.10
C SER A 148 3.51 -7.44 -9.86
N THR A 149 3.73 -7.89 -11.10
CA THR A 149 4.79 -7.37 -11.99
C THR A 149 4.45 -5.97 -12.47
N GLU A 150 3.23 -5.74 -12.97
CA GLU A 150 2.75 -4.45 -13.45
C GLU A 150 2.75 -3.40 -12.32
N MET A 151 2.28 -3.77 -11.12
CA MET A 151 2.34 -2.90 -9.94
C MET A 151 3.78 -2.50 -9.59
N ALA A 152 4.72 -3.46 -9.66
CA ALA A 152 6.13 -3.18 -9.40
C ALA A 152 6.73 -2.24 -10.46
N ILE A 153 6.32 -2.34 -11.73
CA ILE A 153 6.75 -1.44 -12.81
C ILE A 153 6.23 -0.02 -12.54
N CYS A 154 4.94 0.13 -12.23
CA CYS A 154 4.33 1.43 -11.92
C CYS A 154 5.04 2.10 -10.73
N LEU A 155 5.15 1.38 -9.60
CA LEU A 155 5.78 1.91 -8.39
C LEU A 155 7.25 2.26 -8.61
N ARG A 156 8.00 1.40 -9.31
CA ARG A 156 9.41 1.68 -9.62
C ARG A 156 9.57 2.96 -10.43
N GLY A 157 8.65 3.22 -11.37
CA GLY A 157 8.63 4.48 -12.13
C GLY A 157 8.50 5.70 -11.23
N ILE A 158 7.49 5.69 -10.35
CA ILE A 158 7.21 6.79 -9.41
C ILE A 158 8.38 6.98 -8.44
N ILE A 159 8.86 5.90 -7.81
CA ILE A 159 9.95 5.93 -6.84
C ILE A 159 11.23 6.46 -7.48
N ASN A 160 11.63 5.96 -8.64
CA ASN A 160 12.84 6.41 -9.33
C ASN A 160 12.79 7.91 -9.69
N LYS A 161 11.62 8.40 -10.12
CA LYS A 161 11.42 9.82 -10.45
C LYS A 161 11.63 10.68 -9.20
N ARG A 162 11.03 10.28 -8.07
CA ARG A 162 11.13 10.99 -6.79
C ARG A 162 12.52 10.93 -6.18
N GLU A 163 13.20 9.78 -6.25
CA GLU A 163 14.56 9.63 -5.76
C GLU A 163 15.54 10.53 -6.53
N LYS A 164 15.37 10.64 -7.86
CA LYS A 164 16.17 11.56 -8.69
C LYS A 164 15.93 13.02 -8.31
N ALA A 165 14.67 13.43 -8.18
CA ALA A 165 14.30 14.79 -7.75
C ALA A 165 14.89 15.13 -6.38
N MET A 166 14.79 14.21 -5.42
CA MET A 166 15.35 14.36 -4.08
C MET A 166 16.88 14.51 -4.10
N ARG A 167 17.59 13.72 -4.91
CA ARG A 167 19.05 13.84 -5.09
C ARG A 167 19.47 15.13 -5.80
N ALA A 168 18.60 15.69 -6.63
CA ALA A 168 18.80 16.99 -7.27
C ALA A 168 18.53 18.18 -6.33
N GLY A 169 18.08 17.92 -5.08
CA GLY A 169 17.74 18.95 -4.11
C GLY A 169 16.38 19.60 -4.33
N GLU A 170 15.52 18.99 -5.15
CA GLU A 170 14.16 19.48 -5.38
C GLU A 170 13.28 19.27 -4.14
N ALA A 171 12.31 20.16 -3.96
CA ALA A 171 11.32 20.01 -2.90
C ALA A 171 10.52 18.72 -3.11
N THR A 172 10.55 17.86 -2.11
CA THR A 172 9.83 16.58 -2.10
C THR A 172 8.51 16.77 -1.36
N GLU A 173 7.44 16.25 -1.96
CA GLU A 173 6.10 16.26 -1.37
C GLU A 173 6.11 15.54 -0.01
N ASP A 174 5.25 16.01 0.90
CA ASP A 174 5.09 15.47 2.25
C ASP A 174 3.98 14.40 2.33
N ASP A 175 3.72 13.71 1.21
CA ASP A 175 2.86 12.52 1.18
C ASP A 175 3.56 11.27 1.75
N LEU A 176 2.83 10.16 1.93
CA LEU A 176 3.38 8.94 2.55
C LEU A 176 4.64 8.44 1.85
N LEU A 177 4.66 8.39 0.52
CA LEU A 177 5.84 7.94 -0.23
C LEU A 177 6.99 8.93 -0.07
N GLY A 178 6.72 10.23 -0.11
CA GLY A 178 7.72 11.27 0.09
C GLY A 178 8.38 11.18 1.46
N ILE A 179 7.58 11.01 2.53
CA ILE A 179 8.08 10.82 3.89
C ILE A 179 8.87 9.51 4.00
N LEU A 180 8.36 8.41 3.44
CA LEU A 180 9.06 7.12 3.43
C LEU A 180 10.45 7.22 2.78
N LEU A 181 10.54 7.86 1.62
CA LEU A 181 11.80 8.05 0.90
C LEU A 181 12.76 8.96 1.67
N LYS A 182 12.26 10.05 2.27
CA LYS A 182 13.05 10.93 3.15
C LYS A 182 13.62 10.18 4.34
N SER A 183 12.76 9.48 5.09
CA SER A 183 13.16 8.71 6.27
C SER A 183 14.17 7.62 5.91
N ASN A 184 13.96 6.91 4.79
CA ASN A 184 14.91 5.90 4.32
C ASN A 184 16.27 6.51 3.94
N PHE A 185 16.25 7.66 3.26
CA PHE A 185 17.47 8.35 2.86
C PHE A 185 18.27 8.88 4.06
N SER A 186 17.59 9.46 5.05
CA SER A 186 18.21 9.92 6.30
C SER A 186 18.86 8.77 7.08
N GLU A 187 18.17 7.63 7.19
CA GLU A 187 18.70 6.43 7.85
C GLU A 187 19.99 5.91 7.18
N ILE A 188 20.03 5.90 5.84
CA ILE A 188 21.24 5.52 5.09
C ILE A 188 22.37 6.53 5.32
N GLN A 189 22.08 7.85 5.36
CA GLN A 189 23.11 8.86 5.59
C GLN A 189 23.69 8.83 7.00
N GLU A 190 22.85 8.64 8.02
CA GLU A 190 23.28 8.69 9.43
C GLU A 190 24.15 7.49 9.83
N HIS A 191 24.04 6.36 9.14
CA HIS A 191 24.76 5.12 9.49
C HIS A 191 25.84 4.71 8.47
N GLY A 192 26.13 5.56 7.48
CA GLY A 192 27.20 5.37 6.50
C GLY A 192 26.91 4.31 5.42
N ASP A 193 27.95 3.67 4.89
CA ASP A 193 27.85 2.68 3.79
C ASP A 193 27.28 1.30 4.22
N ASP A 194 26.70 1.18 5.42
CA ASP A 194 26.04 -0.05 5.83
C ASP A 194 24.74 -0.25 5.05
N LYS A 195 24.83 -1.11 4.03
CA LYS A 195 23.74 -1.43 3.11
C LYS A 195 22.53 -2.09 3.80
N ASP A 196 22.66 -2.56 5.03
CA ASP A 196 21.57 -3.23 5.75
C ASP A 196 20.70 -2.29 6.60
N VAL A 197 21.10 -1.03 6.76
CA VAL A 197 20.38 -0.07 7.61
C VAL A 197 19.12 0.47 6.94
N GLY A 198 19.19 0.74 5.63
CA GLY A 198 18.05 1.22 4.83
C GLY A 198 17.20 0.10 4.23
N MET A 199 16.14 0.52 3.56
CA MET A 199 15.36 -0.28 2.61
C MET A 199 15.90 -0.12 1.19
N SER A 200 16.03 -1.25 0.49
CA SER A 200 16.23 -1.28 -0.96
C SER A 200 15.00 -0.75 -1.71
N ILE A 201 15.16 -0.44 -3.00
CA ILE A 201 14.02 0.01 -3.83
C ILE A 201 12.97 -1.10 -3.97
N GLU A 202 13.38 -2.37 -4.01
CA GLU A 202 12.48 -3.52 -4.01
C GLU A 202 11.66 -3.57 -2.71
N GLU A 203 12.28 -3.32 -1.57
CA GLU A 203 11.60 -3.26 -0.28
C GLU A 203 10.64 -2.08 -0.19
N VAL A 204 11.02 -0.90 -0.68
CA VAL A 204 10.11 0.26 -0.75
C VAL A 204 8.89 -0.05 -1.65
N ILE A 205 9.10 -0.74 -2.78
CA ILE A 205 8.00 -1.20 -3.65
C ILE A 205 7.09 -2.16 -2.89
N GLU A 206 7.65 -3.11 -2.15
CA GLU A 206 6.87 -4.07 -1.35
C GLU A 206 6.03 -3.40 -0.27
N GLU A 207 6.54 -2.33 0.36
CA GLU A 207 5.78 -1.51 1.31
C GLU A 207 4.69 -0.68 0.63
N CYS A 208 4.98 -0.09 -0.53
CA CYS A 208 3.98 0.70 -1.25
C CYS A 208 2.81 -0.15 -1.76
N LYS A 209 3.01 -1.44 -2.03
CA LYS A 209 1.93 -2.37 -2.43
C LYS A 209 0.85 -2.49 -1.36
N VAL A 210 1.20 -2.29 -0.08
CA VAL A 210 0.28 -2.39 1.05
C VAL A 210 -0.27 -1.05 1.54
N PHE A 211 -0.01 0.05 0.82
CA PHE A 211 -0.70 1.31 1.05
C PHE A 211 -2.15 1.18 0.55
N THR A 212 -3.05 0.79 1.44
CA THR A 212 -4.49 0.51 1.20
C THR A 212 -5.37 1.05 2.31
#